data_AF-F2UFT8-F1
#
_entry.id   AF-F2UFT8-F1
#
_cell.length_a   1.000
_cell.length_b   1.000
_cell.length_c   1.000
_cell.angle_alpha   90.00
_cell.angle_beta   90.00
_cell.angle_gamma   90.00
#
_symmetry.space_group_name_H-M   'P 1'
#
loop_
_entity.id
_entity.type
_entity.pdbx_description
1 polymer ?
#
loop_
_entity_poly.entity_id
_entity_poly.type
_entity_poly.pdbx_seq_one_letter_code
_entity_poly.pdbx_strand_id
1 'polypeptide(L)'
;MPGTQPHGLEGYPPLRKSAFKSFLPRAVFSLAWVFMTPAYLALNWVVSIFRPTTDEIVKFRRLWLPIACIMLIVSVPIALFALPFYILSHLGRRAFTYHVYAERTKRSISKTEWTIVSCNAHLLPEALARKYNLRNTSERAKSLAVRIAASNIQRHSVNFNNVLKDFPTSDFVCMQQVYDRTAVERILFHLHQSFPFIVEDTGVLHWRSHRLSAGSGLMLLSKYPIMDAEFKTFSGSAGADGRFCRGLLLAKVHLFKKNKPEKRRFVGYIFVTELHSSNPDIRRQQLEEIERFTHNFRERTSNPGEVVGFQAIAGEFHFDNVSQVHNTNWEHNLFTRYAPDNTHL
;
A
#
# COMPACT_ATOMS: atom_id res chain seq x y z
N MET A 1 -12.33 0.79 -23.98
CA MET A 1 -11.27 0.56 -24.98
C MET A 1 -10.14 -0.20 -24.31
N PRO A 2 -9.62 -1.29 -24.89
CA PRO A 2 -8.43 -1.95 -24.36
C PRO A 2 -7.28 -0.94 -24.46
N GLY A 3 -6.77 -0.49 -23.31
CA GLY A 3 -5.66 0.45 -23.28
C GLY A 3 -4.45 -0.18 -23.96
N THR A 4 -3.80 0.57 -24.84
CA THR A 4 -2.50 0.23 -25.41
C THR A 4 -1.56 -0.23 -24.30
N GLN A 5 -1.04 -1.46 -24.41
CA GLN A 5 -0.10 -1.99 -23.43
C GLN A 5 1.19 -1.15 -23.46
N PRO A 6 1.83 -0.91 -22.31
CA PRO A 6 3.16 -0.31 -22.27
C PRO A 6 4.13 -1.12 -23.15
N HIS A 7 4.91 -0.42 -23.98
CA HIS A 7 5.90 -1.01 -24.87
C HIS A 7 6.81 -2.00 -24.11
N GLY A 8 6.99 -3.23 -24.63
CA GLY A 8 7.81 -4.27 -23.98
C GLY A 8 7.03 -5.26 -23.08
N LEU A 9 5.72 -5.06 -22.88
CA LEU A 9 4.84 -6.03 -22.21
C LEU A 9 4.10 -6.97 -23.17
N GLU A 10 4.46 -6.97 -24.45
CA GLU A 10 3.94 -7.90 -25.45
C GLU A 10 4.05 -9.34 -24.94
N GLY A 11 2.93 -10.07 -24.98
CA GLY A 11 2.80 -11.45 -24.50
C GLY A 11 2.34 -11.63 -23.05
N TYR A 12 2.18 -10.56 -22.25
CA TYR A 12 1.63 -10.66 -20.88
C TYR A 12 0.20 -10.14 -20.82
N PRO A 13 -0.72 -10.80 -20.10
CA PRO A 13 -2.06 -10.27 -19.90
C PRO A 13 -1.96 -8.94 -19.14
N PRO A 14 -2.66 -7.88 -19.58
CA PRO A 14 -2.58 -6.60 -18.90
C PRO A 14 -3.22 -6.71 -17.52
N LEU A 15 -2.52 -6.16 -16.51
CA LEU A 15 -3.14 -5.95 -15.20
C LEU A 15 -4.39 -5.08 -15.36
N ARG A 16 -5.47 -5.52 -14.71
CA ARG A 16 -6.78 -4.88 -14.88
C ARG A 16 -6.87 -3.64 -14.01
N LYS A 17 -7.16 -2.50 -14.64
CA LYS A 17 -7.17 -1.17 -13.99
C LYS A 17 -8.29 -0.97 -12.96
N SER A 18 -9.37 -1.73 -13.05
CA SER A 18 -10.53 -1.62 -12.14
C SER A 18 -10.47 -2.69 -11.07
N ALA A 19 -10.90 -2.41 -9.85
CA ALA A 19 -11.14 -3.43 -8.83
C ALA A 19 -12.33 -4.36 -9.18
N PHE A 20 -13.25 -3.92 -10.05
CA PHE A 20 -14.48 -4.64 -10.39
C PHE A 20 -14.42 -5.26 -11.79
N LYS A 21 -15.05 -6.42 -11.97
CA LYS A 21 -15.10 -7.15 -13.24
C LYS A 21 -16.00 -6.48 -14.28
N SER A 22 -17.10 -5.86 -13.85
CA SER A 22 -18.11 -5.23 -14.69
C SER A 22 -18.56 -3.88 -14.11
N PHE A 23 -19.35 -3.13 -14.89
CA PHE A 23 -19.87 -1.82 -14.50
C PHE A 23 -20.83 -1.88 -13.32
N LEU A 24 -21.76 -2.84 -13.29
CA LEU A 24 -22.81 -2.93 -12.28
C LEU A 24 -22.28 -2.99 -10.82
N PRO A 25 -21.41 -3.93 -10.42
CA PRO A 25 -20.90 -3.97 -9.05
C PRO A 25 -20.08 -2.73 -8.69
N ARG A 26 -19.41 -2.11 -9.67
CA ARG A 26 -18.73 -0.82 -9.48
C ARG A 26 -19.71 0.31 -9.20
N ALA A 27 -20.79 0.40 -9.96
CA ALA A 27 -21.82 1.42 -9.78
C ALA A 27 -22.53 1.25 -8.42
N VAL A 28 -22.86 0.01 -8.04
CA VAL A 28 -23.43 -0.33 -6.73
C VAL A 28 -22.47 0.06 -5.61
N PHE A 29 -21.18 -0.30 -5.71
CA PHE A 29 -20.15 0.10 -4.76
C PHE A 29 -20.06 1.63 -4.63
N SER A 30 -19.98 2.34 -5.75
CA SER A 30 -19.88 3.80 -5.78
C SER A 30 -21.09 4.46 -5.13
N LEU A 31 -22.31 4.01 -5.46
CA LEU A 31 -23.54 4.56 -4.92
C LEU A 31 -23.68 4.26 -3.41
N ALA A 32 -23.43 3.02 -3.00
CA ALA A 32 -23.46 2.63 -1.59
C ALA A 32 -22.43 3.43 -0.77
N TRP A 33 -21.23 3.64 -1.31
CA TRP A 33 -20.22 4.47 -0.66
C TRP A 33 -20.65 5.93 -0.52
N VAL A 34 -21.26 6.53 -1.55
CA VAL A 34 -21.80 7.90 -1.48
C VAL A 34 -22.81 8.03 -0.34
N PHE A 35 -23.71 7.06 -0.19
CA PHE A 35 -24.69 7.05 0.90
C PHE A 35 -24.09 6.81 2.29
N MET A 36 -23.02 6.01 2.38
CA MET A 36 -22.31 5.76 3.64
C MET A 36 -21.38 6.91 4.06
N THR A 37 -20.87 7.70 3.10
CA THR A 37 -19.83 8.70 3.32
C THR A 37 -20.21 9.74 4.38
N PRO A 38 -21.42 10.34 4.38
CA PRO A 38 -21.80 11.31 5.40
C PRO A 38 -21.72 10.75 6.83
N ALA A 39 -22.20 9.51 7.05
CA ALA A 39 -22.14 8.86 8.35
C ALA A 39 -20.69 8.55 8.77
N TYR A 40 -19.86 8.09 7.83
CA TYR A 40 -18.43 7.87 8.07
C TYR A 40 -17.72 9.17 8.47
N LEU A 41 -17.94 10.27 7.74
CA LEU A 41 -17.32 11.56 8.04
C LEU A 41 -17.79 12.14 9.37
N ALA A 42 -19.10 12.09 9.64
CA ALA A 42 -19.66 12.56 10.89
C ALA A 42 -19.12 11.77 12.08
N LEU A 43 -19.06 10.43 11.97
CA LEU A 43 -18.48 9.58 13.02
C LEU A 43 -17.01 9.90 13.24
N ASN A 44 -16.24 10.03 12.15
CA ASN A 44 -14.84 10.39 12.21
C ASN A 44 -14.64 11.73 12.93
N TRP A 45 -15.46 12.74 12.63
CA TRP A 45 -15.43 14.05 13.31
C TRP A 45 -15.82 13.98 14.78
N VAL A 46 -16.93 13.32 15.11
CA VAL A 46 -17.39 13.18 16.50
C VAL A 46 -16.29 12.53 17.35
N VAL A 47 -15.73 11.40 16.91
CA VAL A 47 -14.66 10.71 17.65
C VAL A 47 -13.41 11.59 17.75
N SER A 48 -13.04 12.29 16.68
CA SER A 48 -11.91 13.24 16.69
C SER A 48 -12.09 14.36 17.71
N ILE A 49 -13.31 14.87 17.91
CA ILE A 49 -13.58 15.93 18.90
C ILE A 49 -13.32 15.47 20.34
N PHE A 50 -13.58 14.19 20.63
CA PHE A 50 -13.30 13.62 21.96
C PHE A 50 -11.84 13.18 22.13
N ARG A 51 -11.02 13.28 21.08
CA ARG A 51 -9.59 12.95 21.12
C ARG A 51 -8.77 14.08 20.49
N PRO A 52 -8.70 15.25 21.15
CA PRO A 52 -7.82 16.32 20.70
C PRO A 52 -6.36 15.86 20.77
N THR A 53 -5.54 16.32 19.84
CA THR A 53 -4.09 16.18 19.90
C THR A 53 -3.49 17.12 20.95
N THR A 54 -2.25 16.88 21.38
CA THR A 54 -1.57 17.68 22.41
C THR A 54 -1.53 19.16 22.07
N ASP A 55 -1.35 19.51 20.79
CA ASP A 55 -1.36 20.90 20.30
C ASP A 55 -2.77 21.52 20.28
N GLU A 56 -3.81 20.70 20.16
CA GLU A 56 -5.20 21.14 20.17
C GLU A 56 -5.73 21.35 21.58
N ILE A 57 -5.30 20.58 22.59
CA ILE A 57 -5.82 20.68 23.98
C ILE A 57 -5.82 22.13 24.51
N VAL A 58 -4.85 22.94 24.10
CA VAL A 58 -4.72 24.35 24.51
C VAL A 58 -5.72 25.29 23.82
N LYS A 59 -6.24 24.90 22.64
CA LYS A 59 -7.07 25.74 21.74
C LYS A 59 -8.44 25.13 21.43
N PHE A 60 -8.75 23.96 21.97
CA PHE A 60 -9.85 23.13 21.46
C PHE A 60 -11.22 23.64 21.92
N ARG A 61 -12.03 24.12 20.97
CA ARG A 61 -13.41 24.53 21.23
C ARG A 61 -14.39 23.58 20.54
N ARG A 62 -15.28 22.95 21.32
CA ARG A 62 -16.26 21.93 20.87
C ARG A 62 -17.45 22.49 20.06
N LEU A 63 -17.28 23.65 19.42
CA LEU A 63 -18.39 24.39 18.79
C LEU A 63 -19.11 23.59 17.69
N TRP A 64 -18.40 22.68 17.01
CA TRP A 64 -18.92 21.86 15.91
C TRP A 64 -19.56 20.55 16.35
N LEU A 65 -19.54 20.21 17.64
CA LEU A 65 -20.05 18.92 18.14
C LEU A 65 -21.56 18.74 17.88
N PRO A 66 -22.45 19.72 18.15
CA PRO A 66 -23.88 19.54 17.89
C PRO A 66 -24.17 19.27 16.41
N ILE A 67 -23.48 19.99 15.52
CA ILE A 67 -23.62 19.84 14.06
C ILE A 67 -23.16 18.45 13.63
N ALA A 68 -22.01 17.99 14.11
CA ALA A 68 -21.49 16.66 13.79
C ALA A 68 -22.42 15.55 14.31
N CYS A 69 -23.01 15.71 15.50
CA CYS A 69 -23.98 14.77 16.06
C CYS A 69 -25.29 14.72 15.24
N ILE A 70 -25.83 15.87 14.85
CA ILE A 70 -27.04 15.94 14.00
C ILE A 70 -26.77 15.26 12.65
N MET A 71 -25.63 15.58 12.02
CA MET A 71 -25.20 14.96 10.77
C MET A 71 -25.09 13.44 10.92
N LEU A 72 -24.54 12.95 12.03
CA LEU A 72 -24.43 11.51 12.31
C LEU A 72 -25.82 10.86 12.47
N ILE A 73 -26.71 11.44 13.28
CA ILE A 73 -28.06 10.90 13.53
C ILE A 73 -28.86 10.79 12.24
N VAL A 74 -28.81 11.83 11.38
CA VAL A 74 -29.55 11.85 10.11
C VAL A 74 -28.95 10.87 9.09
N SER A 75 -27.62 10.73 9.05
CA SER A 75 -26.95 9.92 8.03
C SER A 75 -26.84 8.43 8.36
N VAL A 76 -26.87 8.04 9.64
CA VAL A 76 -26.75 6.63 10.05
C VAL A 76 -27.82 5.72 9.45
N PRO A 77 -29.12 6.05 9.45
CA PRO A 77 -30.15 5.20 8.84
C PRO A 77 -29.89 4.95 7.35
N ILE A 78 -29.47 5.98 6.61
CA ILE A 78 -29.11 5.88 5.19
C ILE A 78 -27.89 4.98 5.01
N ALA A 79 -26.87 5.13 5.85
CA ALA A 79 -25.67 4.29 5.81
C ALA A 79 -25.98 2.82 6.14
N LEU A 80 -26.85 2.55 7.11
CA LEU A 80 -27.29 1.20 7.45
C LEU A 80 -28.04 0.53 6.30
N PHE A 81 -28.87 1.28 5.58
CA PHE A 81 -29.54 0.79 4.37
C PHE A 81 -28.54 0.53 3.22
N ALA A 82 -27.51 1.35 3.07
CA ALA A 82 -26.49 1.20 2.02
C ALA A 82 -25.47 0.08 2.32
N LEU A 83 -25.26 -0.28 3.59
CA LEU A 83 -24.22 -1.22 4.01
C LEU A 83 -24.33 -2.62 3.37
N PRO A 84 -25.52 -3.25 3.24
CA PRO A 84 -25.64 -4.53 2.55
C PRO A 84 -25.20 -4.45 1.08
N PHE A 85 -25.58 -3.38 0.36
CA PHE A 85 -25.15 -3.18 -1.03
C PHE A 85 -23.64 -2.96 -1.13
N TYR A 86 -23.07 -2.24 -0.17
CA TYR A 86 -21.62 -2.08 -0.06
C TYR A 86 -20.95 -3.45 0.09
N ILE A 87 -21.38 -4.27 1.05
CA ILE A 87 -20.83 -5.62 1.29
C ILE A 87 -21.00 -6.52 0.04
N LEU A 88 -22.18 -6.54 -0.55
CA LEU A 88 -22.48 -7.34 -1.75
C LEU A 88 -21.62 -6.93 -2.94
N SER A 89 -21.31 -5.64 -3.09
CA SER A 89 -20.45 -5.18 -4.18
C SER A 89 -19.03 -5.73 -4.09
N HIS A 90 -18.55 -6.11 -2.90
CA HIS A 90 -17.24 -6.73 -2.71
C HIS A 90 -17.20 -8.21 -3.09
N LEU A 91 -18.36 -8.86 -3.31
CA LEU A 91 -18.41 -10.23 -3.81
C LEU A 91 -17.80 -10.29 -5.22
N GLY A 92 -16.65 -10.95 -5.34
CA GLY A 92 -15.92 -11.04 -6.61
C GLY A 92 -15.14 -9.78 -7.00
N ARG A 93 -14.98 -8.82 -6.08
CA ARG A 93 -14.01 -7.73 -6.21
C ARG A 93 -12.59 -8.31 -6.22
N ARG A 94 -11.71 -7.69 -7.01
CA ARG A 94 -10.29 -8.06 -7.05
C ARG A 94 -9.60 -7.68 -5.74
N ALA A 95 -8.51 -8.37 -5.45
CA ALA A 95 -7.76 -8.20 -4.21
C ALA A 95 -7.04 -6.85 -4.09
N PHE A 96 -6.94 -6.07 -5.17
CA PHE A 96 -6.29 -4.76 -5.24
C PHE A 96 -6.84 -3.92 -6.41
N THR A 97 -6.52 -2.62 -6.41
CA THR A 97 -6.73 -1.67 -7.50
C THR A 97 -5.39 -1.34 -8.16
N TYR A 98 -5.37 -1.23 -9.49
CA TYR A 98 -4.17 -0.89 -10.27
C TYR A 98 -4.39 0.37 -11.10
N HIS A 99 -3.59 1.40 -10.87
CA HIS A 99 -3.66 2.68 -11.56
C HIS A 99 -2.52 2.82 -12.55
N VAL A 100 -2.85 3.35 -13.75
CA VAL A 100 -1.89 3.56 -14.83
C VAL A 100 -2.08 4.95 -15.41
N TYR A 101 -1.03 5.77 -15.35
CA TYR A 101 -1.01 7.10 -15.97
C TYR A 101 -0.57 6.98 -17.43
N ALA A 102 -1.42 7.44 -18.35
CA ALA A 102 -1.25 7.21 -19.79
C ALA A 102 -0.08 7.99 -20.41
N GLU A 103 0.40 9.05 -19.77
CA GLU A 103 1.07 10.13 -20.52
C GLU A 103 2.60 10.10 -20.52
N ARG A 104 3.28 9.24 -19.75
CA ARG A 104 4.75 9.19 -19.75
C ARG A 104 5.30 7.84 -19.27
N THR A 105 5.54 6.92 -20.19
CA THR A 105 6.67 5.98 -20.06
C THR A 105 7.90 6.66 -20.66
N LYS A 106 8.47 7.66 -19.95
CA LYS A 106 9.80 8.16 -20.34
C LYS A 106 10.74 6.95 -20.29
N ARG A 107 11.31 6.61 -21.44
CA ARG A 107 12.27 5.51 -21.62
C ARG A 107 13.35 5.64 -20.55
N SER A 108 13.47 4.62 -19.69
CA SER A 108 14.53 4.56 -18.69
C SER A 108 15.88 4.50 -19.41
N ILE A 109 16.76 5.43 -19.03
CA ILE A 109 18.20 5.41 -19.32
C ILE A 109 18.75 4.09 -18.78
N SER A 110 19.77 3.49 -19.40
CA SER A 110 20.33 2.21 -18.95
C SER A 110 20.72 2.29 -17.47
N LYS A 111 19.87 1.77 -16.59
CA LYS A 111 20.06 1.80 -15.15
C LYS A 111 20.46 0.40 -14.69
N THR A 112 21.50 0.33 -13.87
CA THR A 112 22.00 -0.91 -13.26
C THR A 112 21.62 -1.03 -11.79
N GLU A 113 21.16 0.06 -11.19
CA GLU A 113 20.80 0.16 -9.78
C GLU A 113 19.36 0.64 -9.62
N TRP A 114 18.64 0.11 -8.64
CA TRP A 114 17.29 0.54 -8.34
C TRP A 114 17.16 0.92 -6.87
N THR A 115 16.45 2.02 -6.62
CA THR A 115 16.21 2.52 -5.27
C THR A 115 14.78 2.17 -4.85
N ILE A 116 14.66 1.38 -3.80
CA ILE A 116 13.39 0.99 -3.19
C ILE A 116 13.31 1.69 -1.83
N VAL A 117 12.21 2.40 -1.58
CA VAL A 117 11.95 3.04 -0.29
C VAL A 117 10.76 2.39 0.36
N SER A 118 10.88 1.99 1.63
CA SER A 118 9.76 1.59 2.47
C SER A 118 9.40 2.73 3.41
N CYS A 119 8.11 3.03 3.58
CA CYS A 119 7.66 4.00 4.57
C CYS A 119 6.29 3.67 5.16
N ASN A 120 6.24 3.54 6.48
CA ASN A 120 4.99 3.51 7.21
C ASN A 120 4.42 4.94 7.28
N ALA A 121 3.34 5.21 6.54
CA ALA A 121 2.85 6.57 6.33
C ALA A 121 1.90 7.06 7.44
N HIS A 122 1.38 6.15 8.27
CA HIS A 122 0.38 6.45 9.31
C HIS A 122 -0.79 7.32 8.80
N LEU A 123 -1.35 6.97 7.64
CA LEU A 123 -2.47 7.66 7.01
C LEU A 123 -3.78 6.95 7.37
N LEU A 124 -4.08 6.95 8.67
CA LEU A 124 -5.31 6.41 9.23
C LEU A 124 -6.46 7.44 9.16
N PRO A 125 -7.73 6.99 9.17
CA PRO A 125 -8.86 7.87 9.47
C PRO A 125 -8.56 8.77 10.68
N GLU A 126 -8.94 10.04 10.59
CA GLU A 126 -8.58 11.08 11.57
C GLU A 126 -8.81 10.65 13.03
N ALA A 127 -9.96 10.01 13.31
CA ALA A 127 -10.32 9.47 14.62
C ALA A 127 -9.32 8.44 15.17
N LEU A 128 -8.74 7.62 14.29
CA LEU A 128 -7.73 6.62 14.63
C LEU A 128 -6.33 7.24 14.68
N ALA A 129 -6.02 8.15 13.76
CA ALA A 129 -4.73 8.86 13.71
C ALA A 129 -4.46 9.63 15.01
N ARG A 130 -5.50 10.21 15.61
CA ARG A 130 -5.42 10.96 16.88
C ARG A 130 -4.98 10.11 18.08
N LYS A 131 -5.13 8.78 18.03
CA LYS A 131 -4.53 7.89 19.05
C LYS A 131 -3.00 8.02 19.09
N TYR A 132 -2.39 8.34 17.96
CA TYR A 132 -0.95 8.56 17.80
C TYR A 132 -0.58 10.03 17.83
N ASN A 133 -1.47 10.89 18.34
CA ASN A 133 -1.28 12.34 18.35
C ASN A 133 -1.09 12.95 16.93
N LEU A 134 -1.69 12.33 15.91
CA LEU A 134 -1.63 12.79 14.53
C LEU A 134 -2.97 13.42 14.12
N ARG A 135 -2.90 14.55 13.41
CA ARG A 135 -4.07 15.23 12.84
C ARG A 135 -3.91 15.55 11.36
N ASN A 136 -5.01 15.97 10.73
CA ASN A 136 -5.08 16.38 9.34
C ASN A 136 -4.50 15.33 8.38
N THR A 137 -4.98 14.09 8.46
CA THR A 137 -4.46 12.98 7.64
C THR A 137 -4.36 13.33 6.15
N SER A 138 -5.35 14.03 5.57
CA SER A 138 -5.30 14.44 4.15
C SER A 138 -4.15 15.41 3.85
N GLU A 139 -3.90 16.42 4.70
CA GLU A 139 -2.79 17.36 4.50
C GLU A 139 -1.43 16.71 4.74
N ARG A 140 -1.33 15.78 5.70
CA ARG A 140 -0.11 14.97 5.87
C ARG A 140 0.17 14.13 4.63
N ALA A 141 -0.85 13.50 4.04
CA ALA A 141 -0.73 12.75 2.80
C ALA A 141 -0.24 13.62 1.63
N LYS A 142 -0.84 14.81 1.48
CA LYS A 142 -0.40 15.81 0.50
C LYS A 142 1.06 16.23 0.71
N SER A 143 1.44 16.59 1.94
CA SER A 143 2.80 17.01 2.29
C SER A 143 3.83 15.91 2.00
N LEU A 144 3.53 14.67 2.39
CA LEU A 144 4.35 13.49 2.08
C LEU A 144 4.50 13.32 0.57
N ALA A 145 3.38 13.33 -0.16
CA ALA A 145 3.39 13.15 -1.61
C ALA A 145 4.19 14.24 -2.34
N VAL A 146 4.05 15.51 -1.93
CA VAL A 146 4.82 16.63 -2.49
C VAL A 146 6.31 16.46 -2.22
N ARG A 147 6.72 16.02 -1.03
CA ARG A 147 8.14 15.79 -0.69
C ARG A 147 8.75 14.66 -1.54
N ILE A 148 8.01 13.56 -1.71
CA ILE A 148 8.43 12.44 -2.56
C ILE A 148 8.51 12.88 -4.04
N ALA A 149 7.56 13.69 -4.52
CA ALA A 149 7.61 14.23 -5.87
C ALA A 149 8.84 15.14 -6.08
N ALA A 150 9.09 16.04 -5.13
CA ALA A 150 10.21 16.98 -5.18
C ALA A 150 11.57 16.28 -5.19
N SER A 151 11.77 15.25 -4.36
CA SER A 151 13.03 14.50 -4.35
C SER A 151 13.33 13.82 -5.68
N ASN A 152 12.29 13.33 -6.35
CA ASN A 152 12.41 12.69 -7.66
C ASN A 152 12.77 13.65 -8.80
N ILE A 153 12.55 14.96 -8.61
CA ILE A 153 12.96 16.01 -9.54
C ILE A 153 14.42 16.41 -9.27
N GLN A 154 14.79 16.60 -8.01
CA GLN A 154 16.11 17.11 -7.62
C GLN A 154 17.25 16.09 -7.82
N ARG A 155 16.95 14.79 -7.90
CA ARG A 155 17.92 13.70 -8.12
C ARG A 155 19.09 13.72 -7.14
N HIS A 156 18.81 13.57 -5.86
CA HIS A 156 19.86 13.36 -4.86
C HIS A 156 20.49 11.98 -5.05
N SER A 157 21.83 11.93 -5.15
CA SER A 157 22.61 10.69 -5.11
C SER A 157 22.52 10.10 -3.70
N VAL A 158 22.02 8.88 -3.59
CA VAL A 158 21.89 8.18 -2.31
C VAL A 158 23.25 7.60 -1.95
N ASN A 159 23.90 8.14 -0.93
CA ASN A 159 24.98 7.44 -0.26
C ASN A 159 24.37 6.58 0.85
N PHE A 160 24.34 5.26 0.64
CA PHE A 160 23.67 4.29 1.52
C PHE A 160 24.29 4.20 2.92
N ASN A 161 25.48 4.76 3.14
CA ASN A 161 26.14 4.74 4.45
C ASN A 161 25.74 5.91 5.36
N ASN A 162 24.89 6.84 4.89
CA ASN A 162 24.56 8.06 5.62
C ASN A 162 23.07 8.16 5.95
N VAL A 163 22.76 8.72 7.12
CA VAL A 163 21.41 9.14 7.48
C VAL A 163 21.03 10.32 6.59
N LEU A 164 20.04 10.13 5.72
CA LEU A 164 19.53 11.18 4.85
C LEU A 164 18.47 12.02 5.58
N LYS A 165 18.58 13.34 5.45
CA LYS A 165 17.56 14.28 5.96
C LYS A 165 16.35 14.36 5.03
N ASP A 166 16.60 14.29 3.73
CA ASP A 166 15.58 14.42 2.69
C ASP A 166 15.24 13.05 2.07
N PHE A 167 14.03 12.94 1.53
CA PHE A 167 13.57 11.71 0.89
C PHE A 167 14.48 11.41 -0.33
N PRO A 168 14.98 10.18 -0.50
CA PRO A 168 15.87 9.87 -1.62
C PRO A 168 15.12 9.84 -2.95
N THR A 169 15.87 9.95 -4.05
CA THR A 169 15.34 9.64 -5.38
C THR A 169 14.95 8.17 -5.42
N SER A 170 13.69 7.85 -5.72
CA SER A 170 13.15 6.49 -5.59
C SER A 170 12.63 5.97 -6.91
N ASP A 171 12.90 4.70 -7.23
CA ASP A 171 12.26 4.01 -8.36
C ASP A 171 10.95 3.35 -7.95
N PHE A 172 10.94 2.88 -6.70
CA PHE A 172 9.81 2.21 -6.08
C PHE A 172 9.59 2.77 -4.68
N VAL A 173 8.33 2.97 -4.31
CA VAL A 173 7.92 3.37 -2.96
C VAL A 173 6.88 2.37 -2.45
N CYS A 174 7.21 1.72 -1.35
CA CYS A 174 6.41 0.73 -0.64
C CYS A 174 5.84 1.40 0.61
N MET A 175 4.53 1.68 0.63
CA MET A 175 3.88 2.34 1.76
C MET A 175 3.05 1.35 2.59
N GLN A 176 3.08 1.54 3.92
CA GLN A 176 2.22 0.85 4.89
C GLN A 176 1.29 1.86 5.59
N GLN A 177 0.23 1.35 6.22
CA GLN A 177 -0.80 2.13 6.92
C GLN A 177 -1.46 3.25 6.11
N VAL A 178 -1.70 3.02 4.81
CA VAL A 178 -2.47 3.92 3.94
C VAL A 178 -3.95 3.49 3.93
N TYR A 179 -4.70 3.88 4.97
CA TYR A 179 -6.09 3.44 5.15
C TYR A 179 -7.12 4.50 4.76
N ASP A 180 -6.81 5.78 4.93
CA ASP A 180 -7.75 6.85 4.64
C ASP A 180 -7.87 7.08 3.12
N ARG A 181 -9.10 7.00 2.61
CA ARG A 181 -9.38 7.13 1.18
C ARG A 181 -9.03 8.52 0.63
N THR A 182 -9.26 9.57 1.42
CA THR A 182 -8.90 10.94 1.02
C THR A 182 -7.38 11.08 0.92
N ALA A 183 -6.64 10.42 1.81
CA ALA A 183 -5.19 10.37 1.75
C ALA A 183 -4.69 9.64 0.49
N VAL A 184 -5.31 8.51 0.12
CA VAL A 184 -5.01 7.81 -1.14
C VAL A 184 -5.23 8.72 -2.34
N GLU A 185 -6.35 9.45 -2.38
CA GLU A 185 -6.64 10.40 -3.46
C GLU A 185 -5.60 11.52 -3.56
N ARG A 186 -5.11 12.05 -2.42
CA ARG A 186 -4.01 13.02 -2.41
C ARG A 186 -2.70 12.42 -2.94
N ILE A 187 -2.38 11.19 -2.55
CA ILE A 187 -1.18 10.48 -3.03
C ILE A 187 -1.28 10.29 -4.55
N LEU A 188 -2.39 9.76 -5.06
CA LEU A 188 -2.60 9.56 -6.49
C LEU A 188 -2.51 10.89 -7.24
N PHE A 189 -3.16 11.95 -6.75
CA PHE A 189 -3.13 13.26 -7.42
C PHE A 189 -1.70 13.82 -7.57
N HIS A 190 -0.86 13.69 -6.54
CA HIS A 190 0.47 14.30 -6.52
C HIS A 190 1.59 13.39 -7.05
N LEU A 191 1.47 12.06 -6.91
CA LEU A 191 2.55 11.12 -7.26
C LEU A 191 2.34 10.37 -8.58
N HIS A 192 1.14 10.33 -9.14
CA HIS A 192 0.88 9.49 -10.31
C HIS A 192 1.65 9.92 -11.57
N GLN A 193 2.06 11.20 -11.65
CA GLN A 193 2.94 11.71 -12.70
C GLN A 193 4.38 11.20 -12.55
N SER A 194 4.87 11.07 -11.31
CA SER A 194 6.23 10.61 -10.99
C SER A 194 6.33 9.08 -10.93
N PHE A 195 5.22 8.42 -10.57
CA PHE A 195 5.06 6.98 -10.48
C PHE A 195 3.83 6.56 -11.32
N PRO A 196 4.02 6.24 -12.60
CA PRO A 196 2.92 5.95 -13.51
C PRO A 196 2.15 4.67 -13.19
N PHE A 197 2.73 3.77 -12.38
CA PHE A 197 2.15 2.47 -12.06
C PHE A 197 1.99 2.35 -10.55
N ILE A 198 0.74 2.25 -10.08
CA ILE A 198 0.42 2.24 -8.65
C ILE A 198 -0.53 1.08 -8.34
N VAL A 199 -0.22 0.30 -7.31
CA VAL A 199 -1.11 -0.73 -6.74
C VAL A 199 -1.50 -0.32 -5.33
N GLU A 200 -2.80 -0.32 -5.06
CA GLU A 200 -3.39 0.07 -3.76
C GLU A 200 -4.69 -0.71 -3.50
N ASP A 201 -5.44 -0.34 -2.45
CA ASP A 201 -6.72 -0.94 -2.06
C ASP A 201 -6.63 -2.46 -1.84
N THR A 202 -5.51 -2.91 -1.27
CA THR A 202 -5.22 -4.33 -1.05
C THR A 202 -6.03 -4.90 0.12
N GLY A 203 -6.67 -6.06 -0.07
CA GLY A 203 -7.33 -6.81 1.01
C GLY A 203 -8.62 -6.17 1.55
N VAL A 204 -9.24 -5.26 0.80
CA VAL A 204 -10.42 -4.53 1.24
C VAL A 204 -11.59 -5.49 1.44
N LEU A 205 -12.20 -5.38 2.62
CA LEU A 205 -13.40 -6.13 2.99
C LEU A 205 -13.22 -7.66 2.93
N HIS A 206 -11.99 -8.14 3.17
CA HIS A 206 -11.71 -9.57 3.22
C HIS A 206 -12.52 -10.21 4.37
N TRP A 207 -13.30 -11.23 4.02
CA TRP A 207 -14.08 -12.00 4.99
C TRP A 207 -13.19 -13.06 5.62
N ARG A 208 -12.92 -12.91 6.92
CA ARG A 208 -12.10 -13.87 7.67
C ARG A 208 -12.78 -14.20 8.99
N SER A 209 -12.95 -15.48 9.26
CA SER A 209 -13.48 -16.00 10.53
C SER A 209 -14.71 -15.22 11.04
N HIS A 210 -15.70 -15.03 10.16
CA HIS A 210 -16.98 -14.37 10.43
C HIS A 210 -16.93 -12.85 10.69
N ARG A 211 -15.83 -12.16 10.32
CA ARG A 211 -15.70 -10.70 10.48
C ARG A 211 -15.23 -10.01 9.21
N LEU A 212 -15.74 -8.80 9.03
CA LEU A 212 -15.31 -7.85 8.00
C LEU A 212 -14.07 -7.11 8.50
N SER A 213 -12.95 -7.28 7.81
CA SER A 213 -11.71 -6.56 8.11
C SER A 213 -11.59 -5.29 7.26
N ALA A 214 -10.97 -4.25 7.82
CA ALA A 214 -10.45 -3.14 7.04
C ALA A 214 -9.39 -3.65 6.05
N GLY A 215 -9.12 -2.88 4.98
CA GLY A 215 -8.05 -3.21 4.02
C GLY A 215 -6.67 -3.37 4.69
N SER A 216 -5.67 -3.80 3.95
CA SER A 216 -4.32 -4.00 4.49
C SER A 216 -3.55 -2.69 4.71
N GLY A 217 -3.89 -1.65 3.95
CA GLY A 217 -3.20 -0.36 3.98
C GLY A 217 -1.85 -0.37 3.25
N LEU A 218 -1.59 -1.40 2.43
CA LEU A 218 -0.38 -1.50 1.62
C LEU A 218 -0.57 -0.79 0.28
N MET A 219 0.50 -0.14 -0.18
CA MET A 219 0.52 0.54 -1.47
C MET A 219 1.92 0.43 -2.09
N LEU A 220 1.98 0.17 -3.40
CA LEU A 220 3.21 0.13 -4.18
C LEU A 220 3.13 1.16 -5.29
N LEU A 221 4.09 2.08 -5.32
CA LEU A 221 4.28 3.05 -6.38
C LEU A 221 5.52 2.68 -7.18
N SER A 222 5.42 2.68 -8.50
CA SER A 222 6.48 2.23 -9.40
C SER A 222 6.63 3.15 -10.61
N LYS A 223 7.89 3.47 -10.92
CA LYS A 223 8.27 4.09 -12.21
C LYS A 223 8.22 3.10 -13.38
N TYR A 224 8.25 1.81 -13.07
CA TYR A 224 8.36 0.71 -14.03
C TYR A 224 7.03 -0.05 -14.14
N PRO A 225 6.68 -0.59 -15.33
CA PRO A 225 5.43 -1.31 -15.51
C PRO A 225 5.36 -2.53 -14.59
N ILE A 226 4.21 -2.71 -13.94
CA ILE A 226 3.94 -3.90 -13.13
C ILE A 226 3.35 -4.96 -14.07
N MET A 227 4.01 -6.11 -14.13
CA MET A 227 3.69 -7.23 -15.01
C MET A 227 2.65 -8.17 -14.40
N ASP A 228 2.85 -8.50 -13.12
CA ASP A 228 1.97 -9.36 -12.34
C ASP A 228 1.93 -8.79 -10.91
N ALA A 229 0.78 -8.92 -10.25
CA ALA A 229 0.60 -8.51 -8.88
C ALA A 229 -0.44 -9.39 -8.20
N GLU A 230 -0.20 -9.70 -6.93
CA GLU A 230 -1.06 -10.52 -6.11
C GLU A 230 -1.06 -10.00 -4.68
N PHE A 231 -2.18 -10.13 -3.97
CA PHE A 231 -2.23 -9.87 -2.53
C PHE A 231 -2.64 -11.15 -1.80
N LYS A 232 -1.85 -11.54 -0.80
CA LYS A 232 -2.09 -12.70 0.06
C LYS A 232 -2.30 -12.26 1.51
N THR A 233 -3.36 -12.75 2.13
CA THR A 233 -3.69 -12.46 3.53
C THR A 233 -2.97 -13.43 4.45
N PHE A 234 -2.47 -12.94 5.58
CA PHE A 234 -1.85 -13.82 6.58
C PHE A 234 -2.88 -14.62 7.37
N SER A 235 -2.53 -15.83 7.83
CA SER A 235 -3.45 -16.71 8.58
C SER A 235 -3.46 -16.49 10.10
N GLY A 236 -2.47 -15.80 10.66
CA GLY A 236 -2.44 -15.32 12.06
C GLY A 236 -2.86 -13.85 12.21
N SER A 237 -3.67 -13.53 13.22
CA SER A 237 -3.98 -12.15 13.67
C SER A 237 -4.62 -12.16 15.06
N ALA A 238 -4.35 -11.16 15.89
CA ALA A 238 -4.91 -11.05 17.24
C ALA A 238 -5.14 -9.59 17.64
N GLY A 239 -5.93 -9.39 18.71
CA GLY A 239 -6.15 -8.08 19.31
C GLY A 239 -6.73 -7.04 18.35
N ALA A 240 -6.20 -5.81 18.41
CA ALA A 240 -6.63 -4.71 17.55
C ALA A 240 -6.26 -4.91 16.08
N ASP A 241 -5.14 -5.58 15.79
CA ASP A 241 -4.70 -5.94 14.44
C ASP A 241 -5.65 -6.94 13.76
N GLY A 242 -6.46 -7.67 14.56
CA GLY A 242 -7.55 -8.52 14.07
C GLY A 242 -8.62 -7.78 13.25
N ARG A 243 -8.62 -6.44 13.27
CA ARG A 243 -9.54 -5.59 12.49
C ARG A 243 -8.98 -5.21 11.12
N PHE A 244 -7.70 -5.45 10.87
CA PHE A 244 -7.03 -5.11 9.61
C PHE A 244 -6.63 -6.36 8.86
N CYS A 245 -6.77 -6.33 7.54
CA CYS A 245 -6.40 -7.43 6.66
C CYS A 245 -4.88 -7.45 6.44
N ARG A 246 -4.10 -7.83 7.46
CA ARG A 246 -2.63 -8.00 7.35
C ARG A 246 -2.29 -9.03 6.27
N GLY A 247 -1.21 -8.78 5.53
CA GLY A 247 -0.84 -9.62 4.40
C GLY A 247 0.39 -9.12 3.64
N LEU A 248 0.61 -9.73 2.49
CA LEU A 248 1.73 -9.50 1.59
C LEU A 248 1.22 -9.08 0.22
N LEU A 249 1.63 -7.90 -0.25
CA LEU A 249 1.47 -7.45 -1.62
C LEU A 249 2.70 -7.90 -2.42
N LEU A 250 2.49 -8.74 -3.42
CA LEU A 250 3.53 -9.25 -4.31
C LEU A 250 3.41 -8.58 -5.67
N ALA A 251 4.53 -8.12 -6.22
CA ALA A 251 4.59 -7.50 -7.52
C ALA A 251 5.82 -7.95 -8.30
N LYS A 252 5.61 -8.20 -9.60
CA LYS A 252 6.66 -8.40 -10.58
C LYS A 252 6.71 -7.19 -11.50
N VAL A 253 7.88 -6.59 -11.69
CA VAL A 253 8.06 -5.35 -12.47
C VAL A 253 8.97 -5.57 -13.66
N HIS A 254 8.71 -4.88 -14.77
CA HIS A 254 9.57 -4.91 -15.93
C HIS A 254 10.64 -3.82 -15.83
N LEU A 255 11.90 -4.23 -15.71
CA LEU A 255 13.04 -3.33 -15.64
C LEU A 255 13.51 -3.02 -17.07
N PHE A 256 13.18 -1.84 -17.58
CA PHE A 256 13.58 -1.44 -18.93
C PHE A 256 15.11 -1.34 -19.04
N LYS A 257 15.69 -1.90 -20.10
CA LYS A 257 17.07 -1.63 -20.54
C LYS A 257 17.06 -1.38 -22.05
N LYS A 258 17.55 -0.22 -22.52
CA LYS A 258 17.68 0.07 -23.96
C LYS A 258 19.16 0.02 -24.37
N ASN A 259 19.43 -0.44 -25.59
CA ASN A 259 20.72 -0.57 -26.30
C ASN A 259 21.41 -1.94 -26.32
N LYS A 260 20.69 -3.05 -26.16
CA LYS A 260 21.12 -4.30 -26.77
C LYS A 260 19.96 -4.98 -27.50
N PRO A 261 20.21 -5.64 -28.63
CA PRO A 261 19.32 -6.68 -29.15
C PRO A 261 19.43 -7.90 -28.23
N GLU A 262 19.09 -7.74 -26.94
CA GLU A 262 19.14 -8.84 -25.98
C GLU A 262 17.83 -9.62 -26.08
N LYS A 263 17.94 -10.90 -26.43
CA LYS A 263 16.83 -11.88 -26.47
C LYS A 263 16.12 -12.05 -25.11
N ARG A 264 16.58 -11.41 -24.03
CA ARG A 264 16.13 -11.65 -22.65
C ARG A 264 15.60 -10.39 -21.97
N ARG A 265 14.47 -10.55 -21.25
CA ARG A 265 13.73 -9.47 -20.59
C ARG A 265 14.16 -9.34 -19.13
N PHE A 266 14.49 -8.13 -18.66
CA PHE A 266 14.84 -7.92 -17.26
C PHE A 266 13.60 -7.66 -16.40
N VAL A 267 13.54 -8.30 -15.22
CA VAL A 267 12.42 -8.21 -14.28
C VAL A 267 12.91 -8.05 -12.84
N GLY A 268 12.09 -7.45 -11.98
CA GLY A 268 12.33 -7.35 -10.55
C GLY A 268 11.14 -7.86 -9.76
N TYR A 269 11.38 -8.35 -8.55
CA TYR A 269 10.33 -8.76 -7.61
C TYR A 269 10.33 -7.84 -6.39
N ILE A 270 9.16 -7.31 -6.05
CA ILE A 270 8.95 -6.45 -4.88
C ILE A 270 7.82 -7.04 -4.05
N PHE A 271 8.09 -7.23 -2.76
CA PHE A 271 7.12 -7.72 -1.81
C PHE A 271 6.96 -6.70 -0.69
N VAL A 272 5.73 -6.23 -0.48
CA VAL A 272 5.39 -5.21 0.52
C VAL A 272 4.55 -5.83 1.61
N THR A 273 4.89 -5.61 2.88
CA THR A 273 4.19 -6.18 4.02
C THR A 273 4.06 -5.23 5.21
N GLU A 274 3.11 -5.52 6.08
CA GLU A 274 3.04 -5.02 7.45
C GLU A 274 2.68 -6.20 8.35
N LEU A 275 3.59 -6.56 9.27
CA LEU A 275 3.42 -7.72 10.16
C LEU A 275 2.50 -7.38 11.34
N HIS A 276 2.27 -8.37 12.21
CA HIS A 276 1.52 -8.13 13.43
C HIS A 276 2.32 -7.30 14.44
N SER A 277 1.70 -6.25 14.97
CA SER A 277 2.33 -5.28 15.86
C SER A 277 2.80 -5.83 17.21
N SER A 278 2.07 -6.77 17.83
CA SER A 278 2.27 -7.07 19.26
C SER A 278 2.69 -8.49 19.60
N ASN A 279 2.32 -9.51 18.79
CA ASN A 279 2.55 -10.91 19.16
C ASN A 279 3.70 -11.52 18.32
N PRO A 280 4.81 -11.94 18.96
CA PRO A 280 5.99 -12.47 18.28
C PRO A 280 5.76 -13.82 17.59
N ASP A 281 4.92 -14.70 18.16
CA ASP A 281 4.62 -16.01 17.58
C ASP A 281 3.83 -15.87 16.28
N ILE A 282 2.85 -14.96 16.27
CA ILE A 282 2.11 -14.62 15.06
C ILE A 282 3.04 -14.00 14.02
N ARG A 283 3.97 -13.11 14.41
CA ARG A 283 4.95 -12.57 13.46
C ARG A 283 5.84 -13.67 12.86
N ARG A 284 6.29 -14.63 13.67
CA ARG A 284 7.09 -15.76 13.18
C ARG A 284 6.32 -16.58 12.15
N GLN A 285 5.06 -16.90 12.44
CA GLN A 285 4.17 -17.55 11.48
C GLN A 285 4.00 -16.73 10.18
N GLN A 286 3.86 -15.41 10.30
CA GLN A 286 3.75 -14.53 9.13
C GLN A 286 5.04 -14.50 8.29
N LEU A 287 6.22 -14.59 8.90
CA LEU A 287 7.50 -14.71 8.19
C LEU A 287 7.59 -16.03 7.41
N GLU A 288 7.15 -17.15 7.98
CA GLU A 288 7.03 -18.45 7.29
C GLU A 288 6.05 -18.36 6.10
N GLU A 289 4.92 -17.66 6.28
CA GLU A 289 3.97 -17.40 5.21
C GLU A 289 4.55 -16.53 4.08
N ILE A 290 5.38 -15.54 4.41
CA ILE A 290 6.09 -14.72 3.41
C ILE A 290 7.00 -15.61 2.55
N GLU A 291 7.79 -16.51 3.16
CA GLU A 291 8.64 -17.42 2.39
C GLU A 291 7.82 -18.24 1.39
N ARG A 292 6.74 -18.86 1.87
CA ARG A 292 5.85 -19.68 1.03
C ARG A 292 5.19 -18.87 -0.08
N PHE A 293 4.65 -17.69 0.24
CA PHE A 293 3.94 -16.86 -0.74
C PHE A 293 4.89 -16.30 -1.80
N THR A 294 6.09 -15.85 -1.41
CA THR A 294 7.09 -15.34 -2.35
C THR A 294 7.61 -16.44 -3.27
N HIS A 295 7.88 -17.64 -2.74
CA HIS A 295 8.28 -18.79 -3.54
C HIS A 295 7.20 -19.15 -4.59
N ASN A 296 5.95 -19.37 -4.15
CA ASN A 296 4.84 -19.73 -5.05
C ASN A 296 4.60 -18.67 -6.14
N PHE A 297 4.68 -17.39 -5.78
CA PHE A 297 4.52 -16.29 -6.75
C PHE A 297 5.64 -16.27 -7.77
N ARG A 298 6.89 -16.51 -7.35
CA ARG A 298 8.03 -16.60 -8.26
C ARG A 298 7.92 -17.79 -9.19
N GLU A 299 7.60 -18.97 -8.71
CA GLU A 299 7.44 -20.15 -9.56
C GLU A 299 6.38 -19.93 -10.64
N ARG A 300 5.21 -19.40 -10.24
CA ARG A 300 4.09 -19.15 -11.16
C ARG A 300 4.38 -18.08 -12.20
N THR A 301 5.17 -17.06 -11.84
CA THR A 301 5.37 -15.88 -12.70
C THR A 301 6.73 -15.87 -13.39
N SER A 302 7.63 -16.81 -13.10
CA SER A 302 8.95 -16.92 -13.73
C SER A 302 8.82 -17.32 -15.21
N ASN A 303 9.71 -16.80 -16.04
CA ASN A 303 9.83 -17.17 -17.45
C ASN A 303 11.31 -17.40 -17.80
N PRO A 304 11.68 -18.52 -18.46
CA PRO A 304 13.07 -18.80 -18.85
C PRO A 304 13.73 -17.73 -19.73
N GLY A 305 12.94 -16.93 -20.44
CA GLY A 305 13.42 -15.80 -21.25
C GLY A 305 13.74 -14.53 -20.45
N GLU A 306 13.61 -14.56 -19.12
CA GLU A 306 13.80 -13.41 -18.25
C GLU A 306 15.07 -13.49 -17.40
N VAL A 307 15.60 -12.33 -17.05
CA VAL A 307 16.69 -12.17 -16.08
C VAL A 307 16.16 -11.38 -14.90
N VAL A 308 16.29 -11.95 -13.70
CA VAL A 308 15.88 -11.29 -12.47
C VAL A 308 16.98 -10.33 -12.03
N GLY A 309 16.71 -9.02 -12.08
CA GLY A 309 17.65 -7.99 -11.66
C GLY A 309 17.72 -7.82 -10.15
N PHE A 310 16.58 -7.93 -9.45
CA PHE A 310 16.55 -7.91 -7.99
C PHE A 310 15.29 -8.62 -7.46
N GLN A 311 15.34 -8.94 -6.17
CA GLN A 311 14.21 -9.35 -5.38
C GLN A 311 14.30 -8.70 -4.00
N ALA A 312 13.25 -8.00 -3.57
CA ALA A 312 13.25 -7.27 -2.31
C ALA A 312 11.96 -7.50 -1.52
N ILE A 313 12.11 -7.68 -0.21
CA ILE A 313 11.01 -7.53 0.74
C ILE A 313 11.20 -6.20 1.45
N ALA A 314 10.14 -5.41 1.51
CA ALA A 314 10.08 -4.13 2.20
C ALA A 314 8.82 -4.06 3.06
N GLY A 315 8.89 -3.48 4.23
CA GLY A 315 7.73 -3.44 5.11
C GLY A 315 7.96 -2.82 6.47
N GLU A 316 6.89 -2.84 7.25
CA GLU A 316 6.93 -2.64 8.69
C GLU A 316 6.85 -4.02 9.37
N PHE A 317 7.92 -4.42 10.05
CA PHE A 317 8.06 -5.76 10.60
C PHE A 317 7.71 -5.82 12.08
N HIS A 318 7.63 -4.66 12.75
CA HIS A 318 7.28 -4.55 14.18
C HIS A 318 8.19 -5.35 15.13
N PHE A 319 9.45 -5.49 14.76
CA PHE A 319 10.52 -5.94 15.64
C PHE A 319 11.82 -5.25 15.24
N ASP A 320 12.76 -5.21 16.18
CA ASP A 320 14.10 -4.67 15.96
C ASP A 320 15.14 -5.81 15.97
N ASN A 321 16.38 -5.50 15.61
CA ASN A 321 17.50 -6.45 15.53
C ASN A 321 18.48 -6.31 16.71
N VAL A 322 18.06 -5.71 17.83
CA VAL A 322 18.92 -5.44 19.00
C VAL A 322 18.34 -6.06 20.28
N SER A 323 17.02 -6.02 20.43
CA SER A 323 16.28 -6.48 21.59
C SER A 323 16.20 -8.01 21.62
N GLN A 324 16.60 -8.60 22.73
CA GLN A 324 16.53 -10.06 22.94
C GLN A 324 15.11 -10.63 22.78
N VAL A 325 14.09 -9.84 23.13
CA VAL A 325 12.67 -10.20 22.99
C VAL A 325 12.28 -10.47 21.52
N HIS A 326 13.06 -9.95 20.57
CA HIS A 326 12.82 -10.07 19.14
C HIS A 326 13.71 -11.11 18.45
N ASN A 327 14.58 -11.82 19.17
CA ASN A 327 15.52 -12.79 18.58
C ASN A 327 14.83 -13.82 17.69
N THR A 328 13.71 -14.40 18.15
CA THR A 328 12.96 -15.42 17.39
C THR A 328 12.37 -14.89 16.08
N ASN A 329 12.21 -13.57 15.94
CA ASN A 329 11.75 -12.94 14.70
C ASN A 329 12.92 -12.49 13.82
N TRP A 330 13.96 -11.87 14.39
CA TRP A 330 15.12 -11.36 13.65
C TRP A 330 16.04 -12.47 13.14
N GLU A 331 16.22 -13.56 13.89
CA GLU A 331 17.05 -14.71 13.49
C GLU A 331 16.35 -15.65 12.49
N HIS A 332 15.17 -15.25 11.99
CA HIS A 332 14.43 -16.05 11.02
C HIS A 332 15.20 -16.17 9.69
N ASN A 333 15.25 -17.38 9.14
CA ASN A 333 16.03 -17.71 7.93
C ASN A 333 15.71 -16.87 6.69
N LEU A 334 14.50 -16.29 6.64
CA LEU A 334 14.10 -15.29 5.65
C LEU A 334 15.18 -14.19 5.49
N PHE A 335 15.75 -13.69 6.58
CA PHE A 335 16.73 -12.60 6.52
C PHE A 335 18.06 -13.05 5.94
N THR A 336 18.45 -14.32 6.13
CA THR A 336 19.63 -14.90 5.47
C THR A 336 19.42 -15.03 3.97
N ARG A 337 18.20 -15.36 3.52
CA ARG A 337 17.87 -15.52 2.09
C ARG A 337 17.70 -14.20 1.35
N TYR A 338 17.29 -13.15 2.06
CA TYR A 338 17.11 -11.80 1.53
C TYR A 338 18.21 -10.84 2.01
N ALA A 339 19.30 -11.38 2.56
CA ALA A 339 20.46 -10.59 2.93
C ALA A 339 21.01 -9.90 1.68
N PRO A 340 21.54 -8.67 1.82
CA PRO A 340 22.34 -8.08 0.75
C PRO A 340 23.52 -9.02 0.45
N ASP A 341 23.73 -9.34 -0.82
CA ASP A 341 24.97 -9.99 -1.25
C ASP A 341 26.11 -9.00 -0.99
N ASN A 342 26.87 -9.22 0.09
CA ASN A 342 28.00 -8.37 0.50
C ASN A 342 29.22 -8.52 -0.43
N THR A 343 29.10 -9.21 -1.57
CA THR A 343 30.18 -9.47 -2.51
C THR A 343 30.55 -8.27 -3.37
N HIS A 344 29.79 -7.16 -3.31
CA HIS A 344 30.03 -5.97 -4.15
C HIS A 344 29.84 -4.62 -3.44
N LEU A 345 29.92 -4.56 -2.10
CA LEU A 345 29.97 -3.29 -1.35
C LEU A 345 31.38 -2.70 -1.30
#